data_AF-A0AAE3C4H9-F1
#
_entry.id   AF-A0AAE3C4H9-F1
#
_cell.length_a   1.000
_cell.length_b   1.000
_cell.length_c   1.000
_cell.angle_alpha   90.00
_cell.angle_beta   90.00
_cell.angle_gamma   90.00
#
_symmetry.space_group_name_H-M   'P 1'
#
loop_
_entity.id
_entity.type
_entity.pdbx_description
1 polymer ?
#
loop_
_entity_poly.entity_id
_entity_poly.type
_entity_poly.pdbx_seq_one_letter_code
_entity_poly.pdbx_strand_id
1 'polypeptide(L)'
;MAEDYAEWLADYVWNTYTREFGHPPRRITRLELGHLTRFFVEECRERGIDPQAVDFYGEIFEDIGYYELQDKIKEILNLIKPLPKEPVEVGLDEALARVEELGFRVREEDLRKVENVKALEDKIERLRRNVEKLRKELEIEKARKEAAIKELERIRAGAPPPPPAPRELSEKEIEELRKLWELEIRRAWGRFPREASLHFDVELLPIIRGMPFEKARETVIREAGAYSPPAPPPPVKAPPVRPAPVAPPEAPAVVRPVPPEKVEPPGAPMEPMPWPRRLASSEIERFWKAFRYRLWKLGVDPEEYMSHFIRFRDAWFSNWFAVLRAFEDMIKDIEAGLAPRQYPRPPIWRELPRDAVLHLLATKVYKSIDQLIEALNLHGVFVSPEEVREIVKKEWAKVPRDTWLAVTPKEYLVEVLGLKPEDLP
;
A
#
# COMPACT_ATOMS: atom_id res chain seq x y z
N MET A 1 -22.40 -10.88 3.26
CA MET A 1 -22.37 -11.17 1.80
C MET A 1 -21.97 -9.93 1.01
N ALA A 2 -22.76 -8.86 0.96
CA ALA A 2 -22.42 -7.68 0.15
C ALA A 2 -21.31 -6.79 0.76
N GLU A 3 -21.29 -6.62 2.08
CA GLU A 3 -20.21 -5.90 2.77
C GLU A 3 -18.87 -6.63 2.63
N ASP A 4 -18.87 -7.97 2.80
CA ASP A 4 -17.68 -8.80 2.64
C ASP A 4 -17.11 -8.74 1.21
N TYR A 5 -17.98 -8.65 0.21
CA TYR A 5 -17.58 -8.56 -1.20
C TYR A 5 -17.00 -7.18 -1.55
N ALA A 6 -17.60 -6.09 -1.04
CA ALA A 6 -17.09 -4.74 -1.26
C ALA A 6 -15.71 -4.50 -0.62
N GLU A 7 -15.48 -5.08 0.56
CA GLU A 7 -14.18 -5.04 1.24
C GLU A 7 -13.12 -5.86 0.48
N TRP A 8 -13.48 -7.08 0.04
CA TRP A 8 -12.61 -7.89 -0.80
C TRP A 8 -12.25 -7.19 -2.11
N LEU A 9 -13.22 -6.55 -2.77
CA LEU A 9 -13.02 -5.84 -4.04
C LEU A 9 -12.08 -4.63 -3.86
N ALA A 10 -12.22 -3.89 -2.76
CA ALA A 10 -11.32 -2.76 -2.45
C ALA A 10 -9.88 -3.24 -2.23
N ASP A 11 -9.71 -4.34 -1.50
CA ASP A 11 -8.42 -4.97 -1.27
C ASP A 11 -7.80 -5.51 -2.56
N TYR A 12 -8.61 -6.15 -3.40
CA TYR A 12 -8.19 -6.64 -4.71
C TYR A 12 -7.68 -5.50 -5.60
N VAL A 13 -8.46 -4.43 -5.75
CA VAL A 13 -8.08 -3.26 -6.57
C VAL A 13 -6.81 -2.61 -6.03
N TRP A 14 -6.76 -2.35 -4.72
CA TRP A 14 -5.61 -1.71 -4.08
C TRP A 14 -4.31 -2.49 -4.27
N ASN A 15 -4.35 -3.81 -4.03
CA ASN A 15 -3.19 -4.67 -4.12
C ASN A 15 -2.76 -4.88 -5.57
N THR A 16 -3.71 -4.97 -6.50
CA THR A 16 -3.44 -5.14 -7.94
C THR A 16 -2.75 -3.90 -8.49
N TYR A 17 -3.27 -2.70 -8.16
CA TYR A 17 -2.63 -1.42 -8.50
C TYR A 17 -1.20 -1.34 -7.96
N THR A 18 -1.03 -1.69 -6.67
CA THR A 18 0.29 -1.64 -6.01
C THR A 18 1.28 -2.61 -6.67
N ARG A 19 0.82 -3.78 -7.11
CA ARG A 19 1.66 -4.78 -7.77
C ARG A 19 2.03 -4.38 -9.20
N GLU A 20 1.09 -3.80 -9.95
CA GLU A 20 1.27 -3.47 -11.37
C GLU A 20 2.04 -2.15 -11.58
N PHE A 21 1.74 -1.14 -10.77
CA PHE A 21 2.31 0.21 -10.91
C PHE A 21 3.34 0.56 -9.84
N GLY A 22 3.59 -0.35 -8.89
CA GLY A 22 4.52 -0.13 -7.77
C GLY A 22 4.01 0.85 -6.71
N HIS A 23 2.75 1.31 -6.83
CA HIS A 23 2.09 2.20 -5.89
C HIS A 23 0.56 1.99 -5.90
N PRO A 24 -0.15 2.31 -4.81
CA PRO A 24 -1.61 2.31 -4.82
C PRO A 24 -2.19 3.43 -5.71
N PRO A 25 -3.51 3.45 -5.97
CA PRO A 25 -4.18 4.55 -6.68
C PRO A 25 -3.81 5.91 -6.07
N ARG A 26 -3.43 6.88 -6.91
CA ARG A 26 -2.80 8.14 -6.45
C ARG A 26 -3.79 9.20 -5.94
N ARG A 27 -5.00 9.22 -6.51
CA ARG A 27 -6.04 10.24 -6.27
C ARG A 27 -7.15 9.80 -5.32
N ILE A 28 -7.16 8.53 -4.92
CA ILE A 28 -8.11 7.99 -3.95
C ILE A 28 -7.37 7.25 -2.85
N THR A 29 -7.77 7.50 -1.62
CA THR A 29 -7.29 6.77 -0.44
C THR A 29 -7.92 5.38 -0.39
N ARG A 30 -7.36 4.49 0.45
CA ARG A 30 -7.93 3.15 0.64
C ARG A 30 -9.35 3.20 1.22
N LEU A 31 -9.61 4.18 2.08
CA LEU A 31 -10.94 4.41 2.64
C LEU A 31 -11.92 4.88 1.57
N GLU A 32 -11.52 5.84 0.75
CA GLU A 32 -12.33 6.30 -0.39
C GLU A 32 -12.58 5.18 -1.38
N LEU A 33 -11.57 4.35 -1.68
CA LEU A 33 -11.75 3.15 -2.50
C LEU A 33 -12.75 2.16 -1.85
N GLY A 34 -12.69 1.97 -0.54
CA GLY A 34 -13.67 1.14 0.19
C GLY A 34 -15.09 1.72 0.17
N HIS A 35 -15.25 3.04 0.22
CA HIS A 35 -16.54 3.68 0.03
C HIS A 35 -17.01 3.59 -1.42
N LEU A 36 -16.08 3.68 -2.38
CA LEU A 36 -16.35 3.61 -3.81
C LEU A 36 -16.81 2.20 -4.20
N THR A 37 -16.20 1.15 -3.64
CA THR A 37 -16.63 -0.25 -3.88
C THR A 37 -17.99 -0.55 -3.26
N ARG A 38 -18.28 -0.02 -2.05
CA ARG A 38 -19.62 -0.13 -1.46
C ARG A 38 -20.67 0.55 -2.33
N PHE A 39 -20.38 1.80 -2.71
CA PHE A 39 -21.23 2.59 -3.59
C PHE A 39 -21.49 1.86 -4.93
N PHE A 40 -20.45 1.30 -5.55
CA PHE A 40 -20.58 0.50 -6.78
C PHE A 40 -21.44 -0.76 -6.59
N VAL A 41 -21.23 -1.52 -5.51
CA VAL A 41 -22.01 -2.74 -5.23
C VAL A 41 -23.49 -2.40 -4.97
N GLU A 42 -23.76 -1.28 -4.28
CA GLU A 42 -25.12 -0.79 -4.05
C GLU A 42 -25.81 -0.36 -5.36
N GLU A 43 -25.15 0.44 -6.20
CA GLU A 43 -25.69 0.84 -7.51
C GLU A 43 -25.95 -0.37 -8.43
N CYS A 44 -25.01 -1.33 -8.49
CA CYS A 44 -25.21 -2.57 -9.24
C CYS A 44 -26.46 -3.32 -8.76
N ARG A 45 -26.67 -3.42 -7.44
CA ARG A 45 -27.86 -4.06 -6.85
C ARG A 45 -29.15 -3.33 -7.23
N GLU A 46 -29.19 -2.01 -7.11
CA GLU A 46 -30.37 -1.20 -7.44
C GLU A 46 -30.77 -1.35 -8.91
N ARG A 47 -29.78 -1.53 -9.79
CA ARG A 47 -29.96 -1.68 -11.24
C ARG A 47 -30.16 -3.11 -11.70
N GLY A 48 -30.04 -4.10 -10.80
CA GLY A 48 -30.12 -5.52 -11.15
C GLY A 48 -28.94 -6.00 -12.00
N ILE A 49 -27.77 -5.38 -11.85
CA ILE A 49 -26.51 -5.73 -12.50
C ILE A 49 -25.69 -6.59 -11.54
N ASP A 50 -25.14 -7.70 -12.02
CA ASP A 50 -24.17 -8.49 -11.23
C ASP A 50 -22.86 -7.71 -11.13
N PRO A 51 -22.40 -7.31 -9.92
CA PRO A 51 -21.16 -6.55 -9.77
C PRO A 51 -19.91 -7.34 -10.18
N GLN A 52 -19.97 -8.66 -10.31
CA GLN A 52 -18.87 -9.48 -10.87
C GLN A 52 -18.77 -9.41 -12.39
N ALA A 53 -19.85 -9.00 -13.07
CA ALA A 53 -19.89 -8.87 -14.53
C ALA A 53 -19.32 -7.53 -15.02
N VAL A 54 -18.97 -6.61 -14.12
CA VAL A 54 -18.43 -5.28 -14.43
C VAL A 54 -16.98 -5.21 -13.96
N ASP A 55 -16.06 -4.83 -14.84
CA ASP A 55 -14.65 -4.68 -14.51
C ASP A 55 -14.41 -3.39 -13.71
N PHE A 56 -14.73 -3.44 -12.42
CA PHE A 56 -14.54 -2.31 -11.52
C PHE A 56 -13.09 -1.84 -11.43
N TYR A 57 -12.10 -2.74 -11.60
CA TYR A 57 -10.68 -2.37 -11.56
C TYR A 57 -10.29 -1.49 -12.74
N GLY A 58 -10.75 -1.86 -13.95
CA GLY A 58 -10.51 -1.10 -15.19
C GLY A 58 -11.09 0.31 -15.17
N GLU A 59 -12.07 0.57 -14.30
CA GLU A 59 -12.75 1.87 -14.18
C GLU A 59 -12.16 2.78 -13.09
N ILE A 60 -11.13 2.32 -12.37
CA ILE A 60 -10.36 3.16 -11.44
C ILE A 60 -9.22 3.82 -12.20
N PHE A 61 -9.38 5.09 -12.56
CA PHE A 61 -8.36 5.88 -13.23
C PHE A 61 -7.49 6.67 -12.22
N GLU A 62 -6.18 6.72 -12.44
CA GLU A 62 -5.22 7.33 -11.52
C GLU A 62 -5.32 8.86 -11.37
N ASP A 63 -5.96 9.51 -12.33
CA ASP A 63 -5.95 10.97 -12.52
C ASP A 63 -7.19 11.67 -11.94
N ILE A 64 -8.20 10.92 -11.54
CA ILE A 64 -9.50 11.41 -11.09
C ILE A 64 -9.77 11.12 -9.61
N GLY A 65 -10.48 12.05 -8.98
CA GLY A 65 -10.82 11.98 -7.55
C GLY A 65 -12.01 11.08 -7.25
N TYR A 66 -12.28 10.87 -5.96
CA TYR A 66 -13.38 10.03 -5.46
C TYR A 66 -14.76 10.38 -6.05
N TYR A 67 -15.17 11.65 -6.02
CA TYR A 67 -16.48 12.07 -6.53
C TYR A 67 -16.60 11.94 -8.05
N GLU A 68 -15.52 12.26 -8.78
CA GLU A 68 -15.47 12.07 -10.24
C GLU A 68 -15.54 10.59 -10.63
N LEU A 69 -14.94 9.72 -9.82
CA LEU A 69 -15.06 8.27 -9.96
C LEU A 69 -16.48 7.79 -9.67
N GLN A 70 -17.18 8.34 -8.67
CA GLN A 70 -18.58 8.01 -8.43
C GLN A 70 -19.47 8.36 -9.63
N ASP A 71 -19.28 9.55 -10.20
CA ASP A 71 -20.04 10.01 -11.36
C ASP A 71 -19.75 9.13 -12.59
N LYS A 72 -18.47 8.79 -12.84
CA LYS A 72 -18.09 7.85 -13.90
C LYS A 72 -18.69 6.47 -13.70
N ILE A 73 -18.66 5.93 -12.48
CA ILE A 73 -19.27 4.64 -12.16
C ILE A 73 -20.77 4.67 -12.51
N LYS A 74 -21.49 5.74 -12.14
CA LYS A 74 -22.91 5.89 -12.53
C LYS A 74 -23.09 5.96 -14.03
N GLU A 75 -22.22 6.69 -14.75
CA GLU A 75 -22.25 6.78 -16.20
C GLU A 75 -22.07 5.41 -16.86
N ILE A 76 -21.07 4.64 -16.43
CA ILE A 76 -20.79 3.29 -16.93
C ILE A 76 -21.96 2.35 -16.63
N LEU A 77 -22.48 2.36 -15.40
CA LEU A 77 -23.63 1.55 -15.02
C LEU A 77 -24.94 1.97 -15.72
N ASN A 78 -25.03 3.21 -16.26
CA ASN A 78 -26.13 3.61 -17.14
C ASN A 78 -25.99 3.06 -18.57
N LEU A 79 -24.77 2.80 -19.03
CA LEU A 79 -24.49 2.23 -20.36
C LEU A 79 -24.74 0.72 -20.40
N ILE A 80 -24.65 0.05 -19.26
CA ILE A 80 -24.96 -1.37 -19.12
C ILE A 80 -26.48 -1.52 -19.13
N LYS A 81 -27.02 -2.05 -20.23
CA LYS A 81 -28.42 -2.47 -20.25
C LYS A 81 -28.59 -3.54 -19.17
N PRO A 82 -29.54 -3.38 -18.23
CA PRO A 82 -29.85 -4.45 -17.29
C PRO A 82 -30.12 -5.70 -18.12
N LEU A 83 -29.53 -6.83 -17.73
CA LEU A 83 -29.86 -8.11 -18.32
C LEU A 83 -31.39 -8.20 -18.37
N PRO A 84 -32.00 -8.48 -19.54
CA PRO A 84 -33.42 -8.70 -19.55
C PRO A 84 -33.69 -9.74 -18.47
N LYS A 85 -34.61 -9.43 -17.55
CA LYS A 85 -35.28 -10.45 -16.72
C LYS A 85 -36.13 -11.29 -17.67
N GLU A 86 -35.50 -11.93 -18.65
CA GLU A 86 -36.08 -13.07 -19.31
C GLU A 86 -36.00 -14.18 -18.27
N PRO A 87 -37.14 -14.74 -17.86
CA PRO A 87 -37.11 -15.95 -17.06
C PRO A 87 -36.29 -16.96 -17.87
N VAL A 88 -35.17 -17.41 -17.30
CA VAL A 88 -34.45 -18.56 -17.85
C VAL A 88 -35.34 -19.78 -17.57
N GLU A 89 -36.34 -19.94 -18.42
CA GLU A 89 -37.24 -21.10 -18.53
C GLU A 89 -36.52 -22.24 -19.27
N VAL A 90 -35.20 -22.35 -19.13
CA VAL A 90 -34.42 -23.45 -19.69
C VAL A 90 -33.73 -24.16 -18.53
N GLY A 91 -34.45 -25.13 -17.97
CA GLY A 91 -33.89 -26.17 -17.10
C GLY A 91 -34.55 -26.31 -15.74
N LEU A 92 -35.42 -25.39 -15.30
CA LEU A 92 -36.08 -25.54 -13.99
C LEU A 92 -37.11 -26.68 -14.03
N ASP A 93 -37.90 -26.78 -15.09
CA ASP A 93 -38.89 -27.86 -15.24
C ASP A 93 -38.23 -29.23 -15.46
N GLU A 94 -37.09 -29.26 -16.16
CA GLU A 94 -36.34 -30.50 -16.40
C GLU A 94 -35.59 -30.96 -15.13
N ALA A 95 -35.12 -30.02 -14.30
CA ALA A 95 -34.53 -30.29 -13.00
C ALA A 95 -35.58 -30.66 -11.95
N LEU A 96 -36.74 -30.00 -11.94
CA LEU A 96 -37.88 -30.31 -11.07
C LEU A 96 -38.48 -31.67 -11.43
N ALA A 97 -38.64 -31.99 -12.71
CA ALA A 97 -39.11 -33.31 -13.16
C ALA A 97 -38.16 -34.44 -12.72
N ARG A 98 -36.84 -34.24 -12.80
CA ARG A 98 -35.84 -35.22 -12.31
C ARG A 98 -35.82 -35.39 -10.79
N VAL A 99 -36.09 -34.31 -10.05
CA VAL A 99 -36.12 -34.33 -8.58
C VAL A 99 -37.44 -34.93 -8.05
N GLU A 100 -38.55 -34.71 -8.75
CA GLU A 100 -39.83 -35.38 -8.49
C GLU A 100 -39.79 -36.87 -8.87
N GLU A 101 -39.13 -37.26 -9.97
CA GLU A 101 -38.88 -38.68 -10.31
C GLU A 101 -38.07 -39.43 -9.22
N LEU A 102 -37.20 -38.72 -8.49
CA LEU A 102 -36.43 -39.26 -7.39
C LEU A 102 -37.17 -39.22 -6.03
N GLY A 103 -38.42 -38.74 -6.00
CA GLY A 103 -39.31 -38.80 -4.84
C GLY A 103 -39.09 -37.71 -3.78
N PHE A 104 -38.33 -36.66 -4.06
CA PHE A 104 -38.05 -35.58 -3.11
C PHE A 104 -38.81 -34.29 -3.48
N ARG A 105 -39.63 -33.78 -2.54
CA ARG A 105 -40.20 -32.42 -2.65
C ARG A 105 -39.20 -31.40 -2.16
N VAL A 106 -38.64 -30.60 -3.07
CA VAL A 106 -37.74 -29.50 -2.73
C VAL A 106 -38.50 -28.17 -2.83
N ARG A 107 -38.45 -27.35 -1.78
CA ARG A 107 -39.03 -25.99 -1.79
C ARG A 107 -38.02 -25.03 -2.42
N GLU A 108 -38.52 -24.02 -3.13
CA GLU A 108 -37.72 -23.00 -3.83
C GLU A 108 -36.66 -22.30 -2.94
N GLU A 109 -36.92 -22.22 -1.63
CA GLU A 109 -36.01 -21.64 -0.63
C GLU A 109 -34.73 -22.44 -0.39
N ASP A 110 -34.71 -23.75 -0.70
CA ASP A 110 -33.53 -24.60 -0.50
C ASP A 110 -32.53 -24.51 -1.66
N LEU A 111 -32.97 -24.09 -2.85
CA LEU A 111 -32.09 -23.91 -4.01
C LEU A 111 -31.18 -22.67 -3.88
N ARG A 112 -31.65 -21.61 -3.20
CA ARG A 112 -30.82 -20.42 -2.88
C ARG A 112 -29.66 -20.71 -1.91
N LYS A 113 -29.67 -21.85 -1.22
CA LYS A 113 -28.56 -22.23 -0.33
C LYS A 113 -27.36 -22.82 -1.08
N VAL A 114 -27.53 -23.24 -2.35
CA VAL A 114 -26.49 -23.96 -3.11
C VAL A 114 -25.34 -23.05 -3.56
N GLU A 115 -25.59 -21.77 -3.88
CA GLU A 115 -24.52 -20.80 -4.20
C GLU A 115 -23.58 -20.53 -3.01
N ASN A 116 -24.08 -20.66 -1.77
CA ASN A 116 -23.25 -20.53 -0.57
C ASN A 116 -22.38 -21.76 -0.30
N VAL A 117 -22.72 -22.94 -0.84
CA VAL A 117 -21.96 -24.18 -0.58
C VAL A 117 -20.58 -24.13 -1.24
N LYS A 118 -20.50 -23.67 -2.50
CA LYS A 118 -19.22 -23.58 -3.21
C LYS A 118 -18.25 -22.57 -2.58
N ALA A 119 -18.78 -21.42 -2.14
CA ALA A 119 -18.00 -20.43 -1.40
C ALA A 119 -17.51 -20.96 -0.03
N LEU A 120 -18.32 -21.79 0.64
CA LEU A 120 -17.94 -22.45 1.87
C LEU A 120 -16.90 -23.56 1.63
N GLU A 121 -17.00 -24.31 0.54
CA GLU A 121 -16.01 -25.31 0.13
C GLU A 121 -14.64 -24.67 -0.15
N ASP A 122 -14.60 -23.57 -0.91
CA ASP A 122 -13.37 -22.81 -1.17
C ASP A 122 -12.76 -22.26 0.13
N LYS A 123 -13.59 -21.80 1.07
CA LYS A 123 -13.14 -21.33 2.39
C LYS A 123 -12.58 -22.48 3.24
N ILE A 124 -13.21 -23.64 3.21
CA ILE A 124 -12.73 -24.85 3.90
C ILE A 124 -11.38 -25.28 3.31
N GLU A 125 -11.20 -25.22 1.99
CA GLU A 125 -9.94 -25.61 1.36
C GLU A 125 -8.80 -24.65 1.71
N ARG A 126 -9.05 -23.33 1.72
CA ARG A 126 -8.08 -22.33 2.19
C ARG A 126 -7.67 -22.58 3.64
N LEU A 127 -8.63 -22.87 4.52
CA LEU A 127 -8.35 -23.18 5.92
C LEU A 127 -7.52 -24.47 6.07
N ARG A 128 -7.79 -25.51 5.28
CA ARG A 128 -7.00 -26.74 5.29
C ARG A 128 -5.54 -26.49 4.90
N ARG A 129 -5.28 -25.69 3.85
CA ARG A 129 -3.92 -25.31 3.45
C ARG A 129 -3.18 -24.54 4.55
N ASN A 130 -3.85 -23.62 5.22
CA ASN A 130 -3.27 -22.86 6.33
C ASN A 130 -2.92 -23.76 7.53
N VAL A 131 -3.81 -24.70 7.88
CA VAL A 131 -3.56 -25.67 8.96
C VAL A 131 -2.37 -26.57 8.61
N GLU A 132 -2.25 -27.02 7.37
CA GLU A 132 -1.10 -27.83 6.94
C GLU A 132 0.22 -27.05 7.00
N LYS A 133 0.22 -25.78 6.60
CA LYS A 133 1.39 -24.90 6.72
C LYS A 133 1.82 -24.74 8.19
N LEU A 134 0.87 -24.45 9.08
CA LEU A 134 1.13 -24.31 10.52
C LEU A 134 1.64 -25.62 11.14
N ARG A 135 1.15 -26.78 10.69
CA ARG A 135 1.68 -28.08 11.13
C ARG A 135 3.14 -28.28 10.73
N LYS A 136 3.52 -27.93 9.49
CA LYS A 136 4.91 -28.00 9.04
C LYS A 136 5.82 -27.05 9.82
N GLU A 137 5.36 -25.84 10.08
CA GLU A 137 6.09 -24.87 10.91
C GLU A 137 6.30 -25.40 12.35
N LEU A 138 5.26 -26.01 12.93
CA LEU A 138 5.34 -26.63 14.26
C LEU A 138 6.30 -27.83 14.29
N GLU A 139 6.32 -28.67 13.25
CA GLU A 139 7.28 -29.77 13.14
C GLU A 139 8.73 -29.27 13.06
N ILE A 140 8.98 -28.21 12.28
CA ILE A 140 10.30 -27.57 12.20
C ILE A 140 10.71 -27.02 13.58
N GLU A 141 9.79 -26.38 14.30
CA GLU A 141 10.06 -25.86 15.64
C GLU A 141 10.34 -26.96 16.66
N LYS A 142 9.57 -28.07 16.61
CA LYS A 142 9.82 -29.26 17.44
C LYS A 142 11.20 -29.86 17.14
N ALA A 143 11.55 -30.01 15.87
CA ALA A 143 12.88 -30.50 15.47
C ALA A 143 14.02 -29.60 15.97
N ARG A 144 13.82 -28.27 15.92
CA ARG A 144 14.78 -27.30 16.49
C ARG A 144 14.92 -27.44 18.00
N LYS A 145 13.80 -27.59 18.72
CA LYS A 145 13.80 -27.78 20.18
C LYS A 145 14.46 -29.11 20.55
N GLU A 146 14.16 -30.20 19.84
CA GLU A 146 14.82 -31.49 20.05
C GLU A 146 16.32 -31.44 19.77
N ALA A 147 16.75 -30.73 18.71
CA ALA A 147 18.16 -30.51 18.43
C ALA A 147 18.85 -29.72 19.54
N ALA A 148 18.20 -28.67 20.07
CA ALA A 148 18.71 -27.88 21.18
C ALA A 148 18.79 -28.71 22.48
N ILE A 149 17.81 -29.56 22.76
CA ILE A 149 17.81 -30.46 23.92
C ILE A 149 18.95 -31.48 23.80
N LYS A 150 19.12 -32.11 22.62
CA LYS A 150 20.23 -33.02 22.36
C LYS A 150 21.59 -32.34 22.52
N GLU A 151 21.71 -31.08 22.12
CA GLU A 151 22.94 -30.31 22.29
C GLU A 151 23.21 -30.01 23.77
N LEU A 152 22.19 -29.65 24.55
CA LEU A 152 22.32 -29.47 25.99
C LEU A 152 22.71 -30.76 26.72
N GLU A 153 22.13 -31.89 26.32
CA GLU A 153 22.49 -33.22 26.85
C GLU A 153 23.93 -33.60 26.48
N ARG A 154 24.37 -33.28 25.27
CA ARG A 154 25.74 -33.50 24.80
C ARG A 154 26.78 -32.65 25.54
N ILE A 155 26.47 -31.37 25.78
CA ILE A 155 27.31 -30.47 26.60
C ILE A 155 27.39 -31.02 28.03
N ARG A 156 26.28 -31.49 28.59
CA ARG A 156 26.23 -32.11 29.92
C ARG A 156 27.03 -33.41 30.01
N ALA A 157 27.20 -34.12 28.90
CA ALA A 157 27.98 -35.36 28.80
C ALA A 157 29.48 -35.16 28.52
N GLY A 158 29.97 -33.92 28.38
CA GLY A 158 31.41 -33.64 28.20
C GLY A 158 31.98 -34.07 26.85
N ALA A 159 31.14 -34.19 25.81
CA ALA A 159 31.59 -34.60 24.48
C ALA A 159 32.45 -33.50 23.81
N PRO A 160 33.49 -33.86 23.03
CA PRO A 160 34.29 -32.89 22.30
C PRO A 160 33.44 -32.08 21.30
N PRO A 161 33.86 -30.83 21.01
CA PRO A 161 33.10 -29.92 20.16
C PRO A 161 32.84 -30.57 18.79
N PRO A 162 31.66 -30.31 18.19
CA PRO A 162 31.38 -30.80 16.84
C PRO A 162 32.44 -30.29 15.86
N PRO A 163 32.70 -31.03 14.76
CA PRO A 163 33.52 -30.50 13.68
C PRO A 163 32.98 -29.13 13.25
N PRO A 164 33.85 -28.17 12.93
CA PRO A 164 33.45 -26.81 12.62
C PRO A 164 32.38 -26.81 11.52
N ALA A 165 31.37 -25.95 11.70
CA ALA A 165 30.33 -25.74 10.70
C ALA A 165 30.96 -25.45 9.33
N PRO A 166 30.33 -25.91 8.22
CA PRO A 166 30.82 -25.60 6.88
C PRO A 166 31.02 -24.09 6.77
N ARG A 167 32.27 -23.68 6.51
CA ARG A 167 32.68 -22.28 6.43
C ARG A 167 31.81 -21.57 5.39
N GLU A 168 30.97 -20.64 5.85
CA GLU A 168 30.26 -19.74 4.93
C GLU A 168 31.29 -18.91 4.15
N LEU A 169 30.97 -18.63 2.88
CA LEU A 169 31.77 -17.75 2.06
C LEU A 169 31.81 -16.35 2.67
N SER A 170 33.01 -15.79 2.80
CA SER A 170 33.21 -14.40 3.22
C SER A 170 32.71 -13.42 2.15
N GLU A 171 32.45 -12.17 2.54
CA GLU A 171 32.02 -11.14 1.61
C GLU A 171 33.02 -10.91 0.46
N LYS A 172 34.32 -11.08 0.73
CA LYS A 172 35.37 -11.02 -0.30
C LYS A 172 35.26 -12.16 -1.30
N GLU A 173 35.03 -13.38 -0.81
CA GLU A 173 34.83 -14.56 -1.66
C GLU A 173 33.54 -14.42 -2.49
N ILE A 174 32.47 -13.85 -1.93
CA ILE A 174 31.22 -13.57 -2.67
C ILE A 174 31.45 -12.53 -3.78
N GLU A 175 32.20 -11.46 -3.48
CA GLU A 175 32.53 -10.42 -4.46
C GLU A 175 33.42 -10.96 -5.59
N GLU A 176 34.36 -11.85 -5.29
CA GLU A 176 35.17 -12.54 -6.30
C GLU A 176 34.30 -13.44 -7.21
N LEU A 177 33.34 -14.17 -6.64
CA LEU A 177 32.41 -15.00 -7.39
C LEU A 177 31.47 -14.16 -8.27
N ARG A 178 31.05 -12.97 -7.80
CA ARG A 178 30.25 -12.02 -8.58
C ARG A 178 31.02 -11.49 -9.80
N LYS A 179 32.28 -11.11 -9.60
CA LYS A 179 33.15 -10.67 -10.71
C LYS A 179 33.38 -11.79 -11.72
N LEU A 180 33.54 -13.03 -11.24
CA LEU A 180 33.67 -14.19 -12.11
C LEU A 180 32.40 -14.45 -12.93
N TRP A 181 31.22 -14.36 -12.29
CA TRP A 181 29.93 -14.44 -12.97
C TRP A 181 29.79 -13.37 -14.08
N GLU A 182 30.09 -12.11 -13.75
CA GLU A 182 30.05 -11.02 -14.71
C GLU A 182 31.00 -11.25 -15.88
N LEU A 183 32.22 -11.72 -15.60
CA LEU A 183 33.22 -12.02 -16.61
C LEU A 183 32.77 -13.13 -17.56
N GLU A 184 32.28 -14.25 -17.04
CA GLU A 184 31.83 -15.40 -17.86
C GLU A 184 30.59 -15.06 -18.68
N ILE A 185 29.63 -14.32 -18.12
CA ILE A 185 28.46 -13.84 -18.88
C ILE A 185 28.89 -12.89 -19.99
N ARG A 186 29.80 -11.94 -19.73
CA ARG A 186 30.34 -11.05 -20.77
C ARG A 186 31.10 -11.82 -21.84
N ARG A 187 31.84 -12.87 -21.47
CA ARG A 187 32.56 -13.71 -22.41
C ARG A 187 31.61 -14.49 -23.33
N ALA A 188 30.50 -14.98 -22.80
CA ALA A 188 29.50 -15.72 -23.56
C ALA A 188 28.62 -14.81 -24.45
N TRP A 189 28.28 -13.60 -23.97
CA TRP A 189 27.23 -12.77 -24.59
C TRP A 189 27.68 -11.40 -25.08
N GLY A 190 28.95 -11.00 -24.85
CA GLY A 190 29.49 -9.69 -25.21
C GLY A 190 28.94 -8.51 -24.40
N ARG A 191 27.98 -8.74 -23.49
CA ARG A 191 27.36 -7.74 -22.61
C ARG A 191 26.92 -8.39 -21.29
N PHE A 192 26.70 -7.57 -20.26
CA PHE A 192 26.17 -8.02 -18.97
C PHE A 192 24.73 -7.48 -18.78
N PRO A 193 23.68 -8.31 -19.00
CA PRO A 193 22.30 -7.88 -18.82
C PRO A 193 21.98 -7.64 -17.34
N ARG A 194 21.06 -6.71 -17.03
CA ARG A 194 20.68 -6.40 -15.63
C ARG A 194 20.07 -7.63 -14.95
N GLU A 195 19.36 -8.45 -15.71
CA GLU A 195 18.74 -9.70 -15.31
C GLU A 195 19.77 -10.73 -14.84
N ALA A 196 21.00 -10.72 -15.38
CA ALA A 196 22.07 -11.60 -14.92
C ALA A 196 22.59 -11.22 -13.53
N SER A 197 22.54 -9.93 -13.15
CA SER A 197 22.86 -9.52 -11.76
C SER A 197 21.80 -10.04 -10.78
N LEU A 198 20.53 -9.89 -11.12
CA LEU A 198 19.41 -10.38 -10.31
C LEU A 198 19.45 -11.90 -10.16
N HIS A 199 19.75 -12.62 -11.23
CA HIS A 199 19.89 -14.08 -11.20
C HIS A 199 21.03 -14.52 -10.26
N PHE A 200 22.17 -13.82 -10.28
CA PHE A 200 23.26 -14.10 -9.34
C PHE A 200 22.82 -13.89 -7.88
N ASP A 201 22.18 -12.75 -7.59
CA ASP A 201 21.82 -12.36 -6.22
C ASP A 201 20.69 -13.20 -5.62
N VAL A 202 19.67 -13.50 -6.42
CA VAL A 202 18.43 -14.11 -5.95
C VAL A 202 18.45 -15.63 -6.10
N GLU A 203 19.06 -16.16 -7.16
CA GLU A 203 18.99 -17.59 -7.48
C GLU A 203 20.29 -18.32 -7.18
N LEU A 204 21.44 -17.76 -7.58
CA LEU A 204 22.72 -18.46 -7.47
C LEU A 204 23.38 -18.32 -6.09
N LEU A 205 23.37 -17.12 -5.51
CA LEU A 205 24.03 -16.82 -4.24
C LEU A 205 23.52 -17.69 -3.08
N PRO A 206 22.20 -17.94 -2.89
CA PRO A 206 21.71 -18.81 -1.83
C PRO A 206 22.21 -20.26 -1.94
N ILE A 207 22.49 -20.73 -3.16
CA ILE A 207 22.95 -22.10 -3.43
C ILE A 207 24.44 -22.22 -3.09
N ILE A 208 25.26 -21.25 -3.51
CA ILE A 208 26.73 -21.33 -3.37
C ILE A 208 27.25 -20.87 -2.00
N ARG A 209 26.44 -20.14 -1.21
CA ARG A 209 26.85 -19.54 0.08
C ARG A 209 27.42 -20.54 1.10
N GLY A 210 26.89 -21.77 1.09
CA GLY A 210 27.34 -22.86 1.96
C GLY A 210 28.38 -23.79 1.34
N MET A 211 28.88 -23.49 0.13
CA MET A 211 29.86 -24.32 -0.57
C MET A 211 31.29 -23.84 -0.29
N PRO A 212 32.29 -24.76 -0.29
CA PRO A 212 33.69 -24.37 -0.36
C PRO A 212 33.95 -23.51 -1.60
N PHE A 213 34.81 -22.50 -1.49
CA PHE A 213 35.06 -21.51 -2.53
C PHE A 213 35.34 -22.13 -3.91
N GLU A 214 36.19 -23.17 -4.00
CA GLU A 214 36.48 -23.83 -5.28
C GLU A 214 35.24 -24.48 -5.91
N LYS A 215 34.36 -25.08 -5.09
CA LYS A 215 33.12 -25.69 -5.56
C LYS A 215 32.09 -24.62 -5.96
N ALA A 216 32.03 -23.51 -5.22
CA ALA A 216 31.24 -22.35 -5.58
C ALA A 216 31.70 -21.75 -6.92
N ARG A 217 33.02 -21.68 -7.14
CA ARG A 217 33.64 -21.19 -8.37
C ARG A 217 33.29 -22.05 -9.58
N GLU A 218 33.40 -23.37 -9.47
CA GLU A 218 32.97 -24.31 -10.53
C GLU A 218 31.49 -24.18 -10.84
N THR A 219 30.66 -24.01 -9.80
CA THR A 219 29.21 -23.83 -9.94
C THR A 219 28.90 -22.54 -10.68
N VAL A 220 29.55 -21.42 -10.33
CA VAL A 220 29.40 -20.13 -11.01
C VAL A 220 29.74 -20.23 -12.50
N ILE A 221 30.84 -20.88 -12.86
CA ILE A 221 31.24 -21.06 -14.27
C ILE A 221 30.20 -21.91 -15.01
N ARG A 222 29.72 -23.00 -14.40
CA ARG A 222 28.73 -23.88 -15.01
C ARG A 222 27.40 -23.17 -15.25
N GLU A 223 26.88 -22.47 -14.24
CA GLU A 223 25.63 -21.74 -14.35
C GLU A 223 25.74 -20.56 -15.32
N ALA A 224 26.89 -19.87 -15.38
CA ALA A 224 27.11 -18.80 -16.35
C ALA A 224 27.07 -19.33 -17.80
N GLY A 225 27.59 -20.54 -18.03
CA GLY A 225 27.49 -21.23 -19.33
C GLY A 225 26.08 -21.72 -19.67
N ALA A 226 25.27 -22.06 -18.67
CA ALA A 226 23.88 -22.49 -18.84
C ALA A 226 22.88 -21.32 -18.93
N TYR A 227 23.28 -20.12 -18.48
CA TYR A 227 22.43 -18.95 -18.45
C TYR A 227 22.02 -18.52 -19.86
N SER A 228 20.73 -18.66 -20.15
CA SER A 228 20.09 -18.16 -21.36
C SER A 228 19.25 -16.93 -20.99
N PRO A 229 19.64 -15.71 -21.41
CA PRO A 229 18.81 -14.54 -21.16
C PRO A 229 17.46 -14.69 -21.86
N PRO A 230 16.40 -14.08 -21.31
CA PRO A 230 15.08 -14.09 -21.95
C PRO A 230 15.19 -13.55 -23.38
N ALA A 231 14.49 -14.21 -24.31
CA ALA A 231 14.51 -13.83 -25.71
C ALA A 231 14.16 -12.34 -25.86
N PRO A 232 14.88 -11.58 -26.72
CA PRO A 232 14.47 -10.22 -27.01
C PRO A 232 13.01 -10.24 -27.47
N PRO A 233 12.19 -9.25 -27.07
CA PRO A 233 10.81 -9.17 -27.53
C PRO A 233 10.79 -9.23 -29.06
N PRO A 234 9.82 -9.94 -29.67
CA PRO A 234 9.73 -10.03 -31.11
C PRO A 234 9.73 -8.62 -31.71
N PRO A 235 10.45 -8.38 -32.82
CA PRO A 235 10.46 -7.09 -33.46
C PRO A 235 9.01 -6.71 -33.77
N VAL A 236 8.55 -5.61 -33.17
CA VAL A 236 7.23 -5.05 -33.43
C VAL A 236 7.13 -4.86 -34.94
N LYS A 237 6.16 -5.52 -35.59
CA LYS A 237 5.90 -5.34 -37.03
C LYS A 237 5.81 -3.85 -37.29
N ALA A 238 6.69 -3.34 -38.14
CA ALA A 238 6.68 -1.95 -38.54
C ALA A 238 5.25 -1.58 -39.02
N PRO A 239 4.67 -0.48 -38.54
CA PRO A 239 3.40 0.00 -39.05
C PRO A 239 3.50 0.25 -40.56
N PRO A 240 2.40 0.10 -41.32
CA PRO A 240 2.42 0.26 -42.78
C PRO A 240 3.03 1.61 -43.17
N VAL A 241 3.94 1.54 -44.15
CA VAL A 241 4.69 2.66 -44.71
C VAL A 241 3.72 3.74 -45.16
N ARG A 242 3.72 4.88 -44.46
CA ARG A 242 3.06 6.11 -44.93
C ARG A 242 3.79 6.60 -46.20
N PRO A 243 3.07 7.15 -47.19
CA PRO A 243 3.69 7.74 -48.38
C PRO A 243 4.68 8.85 -48.00
N ALA A 244 5.71 9.02 -48.85
CA ALA A 244 6.92 9.79 -48.57
C ALA A 244 6.67 11.20 -47.99
N PRO A 245 7.47 11.64 -47.01
CA PRO A 245 7.35 12.97 -46.46
C PRO A 245 7.78 14.03 -47.48
N VAL A 246 6.90 14.99 -47.70
CA VAL A 246 7.23 16.33 -48.22
C VAL A 246 8.31 16.93 -47.31
N ALA A 247 9.23 17.70 -47.90
CA ALA A 247 10.42 18.29 -47.26
C ALA A 247 10.23 18.69 -45.79
N PRO A 248 11.23 18.44 -44.92
CA PRO A 248 11.10 18.71 -43.49
C PRO A 248 10.73 20.18 -43.27
N PRO A 249 9.64 20.49 -42.54
CA PRO A 249 9.42 21.84 -42.07
C PRO A 249 10.61 22.25 -41.20
N GLU A 250 11.01 23.51 -41.29
CA GLU A 250 11.99 24.14 -40.42
C GLU A 250 11.76 23.68 -38.97
N ALA A 251 12.85 23.35 -38.26
CA ALA A 251 12.81 22.94 -36.87
C ALA A 251 11.85 23.88 -36.11
N PRO A 252 10.84 23.36 -35.38
CA PRO A 252 9.93 24.22 -34.65
C PRO A 252 10.79 25.10 -33.75
N ALA A 253 10.64 26.41 -33.89
CA ALA A 253 11.31 27.38 -33.07
C ALA A 253 11.21 26.91 -31.62
N VAL A 254 12.35 26.84 -30.91
CA VAL A 254 12.37 26.61 -29.46
C VAL A 254 11.43 27.66 -28.87
N VAL A 255 10.21 27.23 -28.56
CA VAL A 255 9.20 28.08 -27.94
C VAL A 255 9.81 28.41 -26.60
N ARG A 256 10.39 29.61 -26.49
CA ARG A 256 10.83 30.12 -25.19
C ARG A 256 9.58 30.04 -24.32
N PRO A 257 9.56 29.22 -23.25
CA PRO A 257 8.39 29.09 -22.41
C PRO A 257 8.03 30.50 -21.95
N VAL A 258 6.78 30.88 -22.22
CA VAL A 258 6.26 32.19 -21.84
C VAL A 258 6.58 32.38 -20.36
N PRO A 259 7.25 33.47 -19.97
CA PRO A 259 7.62 33.67 -18.58
C PRO A 259 6.36 33.58 -17.72
N PRO A 260 6.33 32.67 -16.73
CA PRO A 260 5.20 32.58 -15.83
C PRO A 260 5.02 33.91 -15.10
N GLU A 261 3.77 34.21 -14.73
CA GLU A 261 3.44 35.40 -13.96
C GLU A 261 4.34 35.51 -12.71
N LYS A 262 4.92 36.70 -12.48
CA LYS A 262 5.72 36.96 -11.29
C LYS A 262 4.80 36.93 -10.07
N VAL A 263 4.76 35.80 -9.39
CA VAL A 263 4.01 35.61 -8.15
C VAL A 263 5.01 35.33 -7.01
N GLU A 264 4.87 36.06 -5.91
CA GLU A 264 5.64 35.84 -4.70
C GLU A 264 4.82 35.02 -3.68
N PRO A 265 5.49 34.24 -2.81
CA PRO A 265 4.83 33.57 -1.70
C PRO A 265 3.98 34.54 -0.88
N PRO A 266 2.83 34.11 -0.35
CA PRO A 266 2.04 34.97 0.51
C PRO A 266 2.84 35.34 1.77
N GLY A 267 3.00 36.63 2.06
CA GLY A 267 3.75 37.10 3.24
C GLY A 267 3.09 36.76 4.58
N ALA A 268 1.79 36.48 4.56
CA ALA A 268 0.98 36.08 5.70
C ALA A 268 0.03 34.95 5.25
N PRO A 269 -0.46 34.11 6.18
CA PRO A 269 -1.37 33.03 5.83
C PRO A 269 -2.67 33.60 5.25
N MET A 270 -3.17 33.02 4.17
CA MET A 270 -4.38 33.49 3.50
C MET A 270 -5.64 33.04 4.24
N GLU A 271 -5.53 31.92 4.96
CA GLU A 271 -6.51 31.47 5.93
C GLU A 271 -5.86 31.46 7.32
N PRO A 272 -6.58 31.72 8.42
CA PRO A 272 -5.98 31.69 9.74
C PRO A 272 -5.15 30.42 9.98
N MET A 273 -3.94 30.58 10.51
CA MET A 273 -3.08 29.46 10.93
C MET A 273 -2.79 29.53 12.45
N PRO A 274 -3.82 29.47 13.31
CA PRO A 274 -3.63 29.47 14.76
C PRO A 274 -3.06 28.15 15.32
N TRP A 275 -3.03 27.07 14.52
CA TRP A 275 -2.45 25.77 14.89
C TRP A 275 -1.79 25.09 13.67
N PRO A 276 -1.03 23.99 13.88
CA PRO A 276 -0.37 23.30 12.79
C PRO A 276 -1.37 22.74 11.77
N ARG A 277 -1.23 23.13 10.50
CA ARG A 277 -2.10 22.62 9.42
C ARG A 277 -1.32 22.47 8.12
N ARG A 278 -1.94 21.80 7.15
CA ARG A 278 -1.52 21.87 5.76
C ARG A 278 -1.82 23.25 5.18
N LEU A 279 -1.17 23.56 4.07
CA LEU A 279 -1.56 24.69 3.24
C LEU A 279 -2.99 24.53 2.77
N ALA A 280 -3.76 25.61 2.82
CA ALA A 280 -5.08 25.65 2.23
C ALA A 280 -4.98 25.67 0.70
N SER A 281 -6.04 25.27 -0.01
CA SER A 281 -6.03 25.20 -1.47
C SER A 281 -5.62 26.53 -2.14
N SER A 282 -6.09 27.66 -1.58
CA SER A 282 -5.75 29.01 -2.03
C SER A 282 -4.25 29.34 -1.85
N GLU A 283 -3.65 28.86 -0.76
CA GLU A 283 -2.23 29.02 -0.46
C GLU A 283 -1.39 28.12 -1.37
N ILE A 284 -1.81 26.86 -1.57
CA ILE A 284 -1.16 25.89 -2.46
C ILE A 284 -1.07 26.46 -3.87
N GLU A 285 -2.16 27.00 -4.42
CA GLU A 285 -2.17 27.58 -5.76
C GLU A 285 -1.16 28.73 -5.88
N ARG A 286 -1.09 29.59 -4.86
CA ARG A 286 -0.18 30.73 -4.84
C ARG A 286 1.28 30.30 -4.70
N PHE A 287 1.57 29.33 -3.83
CA PHE A 287 2.89 28.73 -3.71
C PHE A 287 3.30 28.00 -4.99
N TRP A 288 2.37 27.37 -5.72
CA TRP A 288 2.65 26.73 -7.00
C TRP A 288 3.05 27.75 -8.08
N LYS A 289 2.33 28.87 -8.16
CA LYS A 289 2.71 29.98 -9.07
C LYS A 289 4.08 30.55 -8.72
N ALA A 290 4.35 30.77 -7.43
CA ALA A 290 5.66 31.22 -6.96
C ALA A 290 6.78 30.21 -7.27
N PHE A 291 6.52 28.92 -7.08
CA PHE A 291 7.45 27.83 -7.37
C PHE A 291 7.83 27.80 -8.85
N ARG A 292 6.83 27.81 -9.75
CA ARG A 292 7.07 27.84 -11.20
C ARG A 292 7.89 29.05 -11.63
N TYR A 293 7.60 30.23 -11.06
CA TYR A 293 8.35 31.44 -11.37
C TYR A 293 9.81 31.39 -10.86
N ARG A 294 10.04 30.83 -9.67
CA ARG A 294 11.39 30.67 -9.11
C ARG A 294 12.23 29.68 -9.94
N LEU A 295 11.66 28.55 -10.34
CA LEU A 295 12.36 27.56 -11.17
C LEU A 295 12.61 28.04 -12.60
N TRP A 296 11.66 28.78 -13.18
CA TRP A 296 11.89 29.46 -14.47
C TRP A 296 13.09 30.40 -14.41
N LYS A 297 13.26 31.16 -13.30
CA LYS A 297 14.45 32.02 -13.10
C LYS A 297 15.76 31.24 -12.98
N LEU A 298 15.70 30.01 -12.50
CA LEU A 298 16.84 29.10 -12.41
C LEU A 298 17.12 28.38 -13.74
N GLY A 299 16.24 28.54 -14.74
CA GLY A 299 16.37 27.89 -16.04
C GLY A 299 16.03 26.40 -16.03
N VAL A 300 15.26 25.95 -15.03
CA VAL A 300 14.85 24.54 -14.87
C VAL A 300 13.35 24.38 -15.01
N ASP A 301 12.91 23.21 -15.46
CA ASP A 301 11.50 22.89 -15.66
C ASP A 301 10.82 22.57 -14.30
N PRO A 302 9.76 23.30 -13.89
CA PRO A 302 9.03 23.02 -12.67
C PRO A 302 8.43 21.61 -12.60
N GLU A 303 8.06 21.02 -13.73
CA GLU A 303 7.42 19.70 -13.77
C GLU A 303 8.38 18.58 -13.35
N GLU A 304 9.68 18.71 -13.63
CA GLU A 304 10.71 17.76 -13.17
C GLU A 304 10.82 17.71 -11.63
N TYR A 305 10.49 18.82 -10.95
CA TYR A 305 10.58 18.97 -9.51
C TYR A 305 9.22 18.94 -8.80
N MET A 306 8.17 18.46 -9.49
CA MET A 306 6.82 18.30 -8.92
C MET A 306 6.84 17.49 -7.62
N SER A 307 7.73 16.49 -7.52
CA SER A 307 7.86 15.66 -6.32
C SER A 307 8.32 16.43 -5.08
N HIS A 308 9.17 17.46 -5.24
CA HIS A 308 9.56 18.37 -4.16
C HIS A 308 8.36 19.20 -3.71
N PHE A 309 7.63 19.76 -4.66
CA PHE A 309 6.46 20.59 -4.37
C PHE A 309 5.32 19.81 -3.71
N ILE A 310 5.03 18.57 -4.16
CA ILE A 310 4.00 17.72 -3.55
C ILE A 310 4.32 17.43 -2.08
N ARG A 311 5.57 17.16 -1.75
CA ARG A 311 5.98 16.92 -0.35
C ARG A 311 5.84 18.16 0.52
N PHE A 312 6.18 19.33 -0.01
CA PHE A 312 5.94 20.61 0.65
C PHE A 312 4.44 20.88 0.84
N ARG A 313 3.61 20.64 -0.19
CA ARG A 313 2.16 20.80 -0.17
C ARG A 313 1.49 19.94 0.91
N ASP A 314 1.90 18.68 1.01
CA ASP A 314 1.26 17.70 1.88
C ASP A 314 1.79 17.73 3.33
N ALA A 315 2.83 18.53 3.57
CA ALA A 315 3.44 18.74 4.87
C ALA A 315 2.51 19.48 5.83
N TRP A 316 2.68 19.19 7.12
CA TRP A 316 2.03 19.93 8.20
C TRP A 316 3.02 20.94 8.78
N PHE A 317 2.61 22.20 8.84
CA PHE A 317 3.45 23.29 9.34
C PHE A 317 2.87 23.87 10.61
N SER A 318 3.72 24.03 11.63
CA SER A 318 3.31 24.51 12.95
C SER A 318 2.99 26.00 13.01
N ASN A 319 3.50 26.79 12.07
CA ASN A 319 3.23 28.21 11.91
C ASN A 319 3.63 28.68 10.50
N TRP A 320 3.21 29.88 10.13
CA TRP A 320 3.49 30.44 8.80
C TRP A 320 4.98 30.66 8.51
N PHE A 321 5.78 30.95 9.53
CA PHE A 321 7.23 31.08 9.36
C PHE A 321 7.86 29.74 8.93
N ALA A 322 7.38 28.62 9.48
CA ALA A 322 7.82 27.29 9.08
C ALA A 322 7.47 26.97 7.62
N VAL A 323 6.30 27.42 7.14
CA VAL A 323 5.90 27.33 5.72
C VAL A 323 6.93 28.06 4.84
N LEU A 324 7.14 29.35 5.11
CA LEU A 324 8.02 30.19 4.28
C LEU A 324 9.45 29.66 4.25
N ARG A 325 9.96 29.24 5.42
CA ARG A 325 11.28 28.61 5.52
C ARG A 325 11.35 27.31 4.73
N ALA A 326 10.35 26.43 4.86
CA ALA A 326 10.34 25.16 4.14
C ALA A 326 10.25 25.35 2.62
N PHE A 327 9.56 26.39 2.16
CA PHE A 327 9.50 26.76 0.75
C PHE A 327 10.87 27.23 0.23
N GLU A 328 11.55 28.13 0.95
CA GLU A 328 12.89 28.57 0.55
C GLU A 328 13.94 27.45 0.64
N ASP A 329 13.87 26.61 1.67
CA ASP A 329 14.75 25.44 1.81
C ASP A 329 14.54 24.45 0.65
N MET A 330 13.30 24.24 0.21
CA MET A 330 12.98 23.42 -0.97
C MET A 330 13.60 24.00 -2.25
N ILE A 331 13.51 25.32 -2.47
CA ILE A 331 14.14 25.96 -3.65
C ILE A 331 15.66 25.77 -3.61
N LYS A 332 16.30 25.97 -2.45
CA LYS A 332 17.75 25.76 -2.28
C LYS A 332 18.17 24.32 -2.51
N ASP A 333 17.37 23.35 -2.06
CA ASP A 333 17.66 21.94 -2.31
C ASP A 333 17.62 21.63 -3.82
N ILE A 334 16.69 22.22 -4.57
CA ILE A 334 16.63 22.09 -6.03
C ILE A 334 17.85 22.73 -6.70
N GLU A 335 18.22 23.96 -6.29
CA GLU A 335 19.43 24.64 -6.78
C GLU A 335 20.70 23.81 -6.55
N ALA A 336 20.77 23.07 -5.45
CA ALA A 336 21.88 22.19 -5.09
C ALA A 336 21.78 20.77 -5.69
N GLY A 337 20.71 20.44 -6.42
CA GLY A 337 20.48 19.10 -6.98
C GLY A 337 20.20 18.02 -5.93
N LEU A 338 19.68 18.40 -4.76
CA LEU A 338 19.40 17.50 -3.64
C LEU A 338 18.01 16.85 -3.76
N ALA A 339 17.92 15.65 -3.21
CA ALA A 339 16.66 14.90 -3.15
C ALA A 339 15.61 15.62 -2.27
N PRO A 340 14.31 15.37 -2.51
CA PRO A 340 13.24 16.00 -1.74
C PRO A 340 13.33 15.69 -0.24
N ARG A 341 13.21 16.72 0.61
CA ARG A 341 13.13 16.53 2.06
C ARG A 341 11.91 15.71 2.47
N GLN A 342 12.07 14.97 3.56
CA GLN A 342 10.93 14.41 4.27
C GLN A 342 10.41 15.44 5.27
N TYR A 343 9.12 15.74 5.16
CA TYR A 343 8.40 16.55 6.15
C TYR A 343 7.64 15.63 7.11
N PRO A 344 7.49 16.02 8.39
CA PRO A 344 6.75 15.24 9.37
C PRO A 344 5.30 15.01 8.91
N ARG A 345 4.83 13.75 9.05
CA ARG A 345 3.44 13.33 8.83
C ARG A 345 2.76 13.10 10.19
N PRO A 346 1.45 13.36 10.35
CA PRO A 346 0.76 13.03 11.60
C PRO A 346 0.65 11.51 11.84
N PRO A 347 0.40 11.08 13.08
CA PRO A 347 0.11 9.68 13.44
C PRO A 347 -1.13 9.14 12.70
N ILE A 348 -1.14 7.85 12.32
CA ILE A 348 -2.27 7.21 11.62
C ILE A 348 -3.36 6.84 12.64
N TRP A 349 -4.36 7.70 12.81
CA TRP A 349 -5.61 7.36 13.53
C TRP A 349 -6.62 6.74 12.56
N ARG A 350 -7.18 5.58 12.89
CA ARG A 350 -8.11 4.82 12.02
C ARG A 350 -9.56 5.05 12.40
N GLU A 351 -9.84 5.17 13.70
CA GLU A 351 -11.19 5.40 14.23
C GLU A 351 -11.22 6.72 15.00
N LEU A 352 -11.72 7.79 14.38
CA LEU A 352 -11.95 9.07 15.07
C LEU A 352 -13.35 9.08 15.72
N PRO A 353 -13.51 9.72 16.89
CA PRO A 353 -12.48 10.40 17.69
C PRO A 353 -11.64 9.47 18.59
N ARG A 354 -12.00 8.19 18.67
CA ARG A 354 -11.44 7.17 19.57
C ARG A 354 -9.91 7.14 19.59
N ASP A 355 -9.28 6.86 18.46
CA ASP A 355 -7.83 6.64 18.37
C ASP A 355 -7.02 7.88 18.74
N ALA A 356 -7.54 9.08 18.45
CA ALA A 356 -6.90 10.32 18.83
C ALA A 356 -6.90 10.52 20.35
N VAL A 357 -8.05 10.29 20.99
CA VAL A 357 -8.21 10.34 22.45
C VAL A 357 -7.26 9.35 23.13
N LEU A 358 -7.27 8.10 22.69
CA LEU A 358 -6.44 7.04 23.28
C LEU A 358 -4.94 7.31 23.06
N HIS A 359 -4.55 7.78 21.88
CA HIS A 359 -3.16 8.13 21.59
C HIS A 359 -2.67 9.23 22.50
N LEU A 360 -3.37 10.35 22.56
CA LEU A 360 -2.93 11.50 23.34
C LEU A 360 -2.88 11.18 24.83
N LEU A 361 -3.83 10.39 25.36
CA LEU A 361 -3.78 9.90 26.73
C LEU A 361 -2.58 8.98 27.00
N ALA A 362 -2.23 8.10 26.06
CA ALA A 362 -1.09 7.19 26.18
C ALA A 362 0.26 7.93 26.28
N THR A 363 0.35 9.16 25.79
CA THR A 363 1.56 10.00 25.93
C THR A 363 1.80 10.47 27.37
N LYS A 364 0.74 10.53 28.19
CA LYS A 364 0.79 11.01 29.59
C LYS A 364 1.27 12.45 29.78
N VAL A 365 1.17 13.27 28.73
CA VAL A 365 1.68 14.65 28.74
C VAL A 365 0.67 15.64 29.32
N TYR A 366 -0.61 15.36 29.17
CA TYR A 366 -1.70 16.28 29.53
C TYR A 366 -2.07 16.14 31.00
N LYS A 367 -2.32 17.26 31.69
CA LYS A 367 -2.63 17.28 33.14
C LYS A 367 -4.11 17.40 33.44
N SER A 368 -4.93 17.75 32.46
CA SER A 368 -6.38 17.90 32.60
C SER A 368 -7.10 17.58 31.31
N ILE A 369 -8.40 17.29 31.42
CA ILE A 369 -9.28 17.02 30.29
C ILE A 369 -9.37 18.23 29.36
N ASP A 370 -9.31 19.46 29.89
CA ASP A 370 -9.31 20.67 29.08
C ASP A 370 -8.05 20.78 28.21
N GLN A 371 -6.86 20.46 28.77
CA GLN A 371 -5.62 20.42 28.00
C GLN A 371 -5.63 19.33 26.93
N LEU A 372 -6.24 18.18 27.23
CA LEU A 372 -6.41 17.09 26.29
C LEU A 372 -7.38 17.48 25.16
N ILE A 373 -8.51 18.10 25.48
CA ILE A 373 -9.49 18.60 24.50
C ILE A 373 -8.87 19.70 23.65
N GLU A 374 -8.12 20.62 24.25
CA GLU A 374 -7.36 21.62 23.51
C GLU A 374 -6.42 20.93 22.52
N ALA A 375 -5.67 19.92 22.94
CA ALA A 375 -4.81 19.15 22.05
C ALA A 375 -5.57 18.39 20.95
N LEU A 376 -6.72 17.77 21.25
CA LEU A 376 -7.57 17.09 20.27
C LEU A 376 -8.13 18.08 19.24
N ASN A 377 -8.59 19.24 19.69
CA ASN A 377 -9.04 20.32 18.82
C ASN A 377 -7.91 20.84 17.91
N LEU A 378 -6.68 20.94 18.43
CA LEU A 378 -5.48 21.30 17.64
C LEU A 378 -5.19 20.28 16.52
N HIS A 379 -5.68 19.05 16.68
CA HIS A 379 -5.59 17.99 15.68
C HIS A 379 -6.87 17.80 14.84
N GLY A 380 -7.85 18.71 14.95
CA GLY A 380 -9.11 18.68 14.20
C GLY A 380 -10.13 17.65 14.70
N VAL A 381 -9.96 17.17 15.94
CA VAL A 381 -10.87 16.21 16.59
C VAL A 381 -11.67 16.96 17.64
N PHE A 382 -12.92 17.30 17.31
CA PHE A 382 -13.82 18.04 18.20
C PHE A 382 -14.62 17.07 19.05
N VAL A 383 -14.37 17.08 20.35
CA VAL A 383 -15.06 16.24 21.33
C VAL A 383 -15.36 17.01 22.60
N SER A 384 -16.47 16.68 23.23
CA SER A 384 -16.84 17.14 24.56
C SER A 384 -16.09 16.38 25.67
N PRO A 385 -15.94 16.97 26.87
CA PRO A 385 -15.42 16.25 28.04
C PRO A 385 -16.18 14.94 28.33
N GLU A 386 -17.48 14.93 28.09
CA GLU A 386 -18.35 13.77 28.27
C GLU A 386 -18.01 12.66 27.28
N GLU A 387 -17.87 12.97 25.98
CA GLU A 387 -17.47 12.00 24.95
C GLU A 387 -16.09 11.40 25.23
N VAL A 388 -15.12 12.22 25.67
CA VAL A 388 -13.79 11.73 26.06
C VAL A 388 -13.90 10.71 27.19
N ARG A 389 -14.68 11.01 28.24
CA ARG A 389 -14.90 10.09 29.36
C ARG A 389 -15.60 8.80 28.93
N GLU A 390 -16.60 8.88 28.06
CA GLU A 390 -17.31 7.70 27.55
C GLU A 390 -16.40 6.78 26.74
N ILE A 391 -15.58 7.37 25.85
CA ILE A 391 -14.58 6.62 25.07
C ILE A 391 -13.62 5.90 26.02
N VAL A 392 -13.07 6.60 27.02
CA VAL A 392 -12.12 5.99 27.95
C VAL A 392 -12.77 4.89 28.78
N LYS A 393 -13.99 5.10 29.31
CA LYS A 393 -14.72 4.06 30.07
C LYS A 393 -14.96 2.79 29.22
N LYS A 394 -15.40 2.97 27.97
CA LYS A 394 -15.68 1.87 27.03
C LYS A 394 -14.43 1.08 26.67
N GLU A 395 -13.31 1.76 26.46
CA GLU A 395 -12.06 1.12 26.06
C GLU A 395 -11.28 0.54 27.25
N TRP A 396 -11.39 1.15 28.44
CA TRP A 396 -10.81 0.63 29.67
C TRP A 396 -11.38 -0.75 30.04
N ALA A 397 -12.68 -0.97 29.84
CA ALA A 397 -13.32 -2.28 30.04
C ALA A 397 -12.76 -3.41 29.16
N LYS A 398 -12.00 -3.07 28.10
CA LYS A 398 -11.38 -4.03 27.18
C LYS A 398 -9.92 -4.33 27.53
N VAL A 399 -9.32 -3.61 28.47
CA VAL A 399 -7.95 -3.88 28.95
C VAL A 399 -7.91 -5.30 29.55
N PRO A 400 -6.91 -6.15 29.20
CA PRO A 400 -5.62 -5.82 28.57
C PRO A 400 -5.57 -5.92 27.04
N ARG A 401 -6.70 -6.05 26.32
CA ARG A 401 -6.69 -6.25 24.86
C ARG A 401 -6.37 -4.99 24.05
N ASP A 402 -6.55 -3.79 24.63
CA ASP A 402 -6.25 -2.52 23.96
C ASP A 402 -4.81 -2.06 24.26
N THR A 403 -4.01 -1.84 23.21
CA THR A 403 -2.60 -1.49 23.33
C THR A 403 -2.35 -0.07 23.83
N TRP A 404 -3.30 0.86 23.67
CA TRP A 404 -3.09 2.27 24.01
C TRP A 404 -3.29 2.54 25.51
N LEU A 405 -4.36 2.01 26.10
CA LEU A 405 -4.63 2.19 27.54
C LEU A 405 -3.85 1.20 28.41
N ALA A 406 -3.40 0.06 27.87
CA ALA A 406 -2.57 -0.89 28.61
C ALA A 406 -1.28 -0.27 29.18
N VAL A 407 -0.74 0.76 28.52
CA VAL A 407 0.46 1.48 28.99
C VAL A 407 0.14 2.68 29.88
N THR A 408 -1.14 2.99 30.12
CA THR A 408 -1.59 4.20 30.82
C THR A 408 -2.05 3.87 32.24
N PRO A 409 -1.43 4.41 33.30
CA PRO A 409 -1.84 4.15 34.68
C PRO A 409 -3.28 4.60 34.95
N LYS A 410 -4.03 3.81 35.74
CA LYS A 410 -5.41 4.12 36.11
C LYS A 410 -5.49 5.45 36.86
N GLU A 411 -4.53 5.71 37.73
CA GLU A 411 -4.44 6.91 38.55
C GLU A 411 -4.34 8.18 37.69
N TYR A 412 -3.56 8.10 36.61
CA TYR A 412 -3.42 9.19 35.65
C TYR A 412 -4.74 9.49 34.93
N LEU A 413 -5.49 8.46 34.51
CA LEU A 413 -6.79 8.64 33.86
C LEU A 413 -7.83 9.26 34.81
N VAL A 414 -7.84 8.82 36.07
CA VAL A 414 -8.72 9.38 37.12
C VAL A 414 -8.42 10.87 37.33
N GLU A 415 -7.15 11.24 37.43
CA GLU A 415 -6.70 12.62 37.61
C GLU A 415 -7.04 13.51 36.40
N VAL A 416 -6.62 13.10 35.20
CA VAL A 416 -6.80 13.92 33.98
C VAL A 416 -8.25 14.07 33.60
N LEU A 417 -9.06 13.01 33.73
CA LEU A 417 -10.46 13.02 33.29
C LEU A 417 -11.43 13.54 34.37
N GLY A 418 -10.93 13.76 35.59
CA GLY A 418 -11.74 14.13 36.75
C GLY A 418 -12.78 13.06 37.11
N LEU A 419 -12.44 11.78 36.91
CA LEU A 419 -13.31 10.64 37.21
C LEU A 419 -13.14 10.20 38.67
N LYS A 420 -14.09 9.43 39.21
CA LYS A 420 -13.86 8.70 40.47
C LYS A 420 -13.11 7.39 40.17
N PRO A 421 -12.31 6.84 41.10
CA PRO A 421 -11.66 5.55 40.90
C PRO A 421 -12.62 4.40 40.56
N GLU A 422 -13.87 4.51 41.03
CA GLU A 422 -14.97 3.57 40.81
C GLU A 422 -15.56 3.62 39.39
N ASP A 423 -15.34 4.73 38.67
CA ASP A 423 -15.87 4.95 37.31
C ASP A 423 -15.11 4.16 36.23
N LEU A 424 -13.95 3.60 36.58
CA LEU A 424 -13.10 2.78 35.72
C LEU A 424 -13.01 1.39 36.38
N PRO A 425 -13.78 0.38 35.94
CA PRO A 425 -13.81 -0.94 36.58
C PRO A 425 -12.47 -1.69 36.51
#